data_AF-W1XYR0-F1
#
_entry.id   AF-W1XYR0-F1
#
_cell.length_a   1.000
_cell.length_b   1.000
_cell.length_c   1.000
_cell.angle_alpha   90.00
_cell.angle_beta   90.00
_cell.angle_gamma   90.00
#
_symmetry.space_group_name_H-M   'P 1'
#
loop_
_entity.id
_entity.type
_entity.pdbx_description
1 polymer ?
#
loop_
_entity_poly.entity_id
_entity_poly.type
_entity_poly.pdbx_seq_one_letter_code
_entity_poly.pdbx_strand_id
1 'polypeptide(L)'
;ISCSILSRAFLDRSYWLKMVYKEMNNIVKECNEVCQMGILDGADVLYINKVQAAQTVQLVSHIGTRLPAIYSALGKAIICEYSDQQIRQLYPDGFV
;
A
#
# COMPACT_ATOMS: atom_id res chain seq x y z
N ILE A 1 -14.94 -3.27 -29.75
CA ILE A 1 -13.75 -4.08 -29.35
C ILE A 1 -12.90 -3.36 -28.30
N SER A 2 -12.69 -2.03 -28.39
CA SER A 2 -11.91 -1.29 -27.37
C SER A 2 -12.59 -1.18 -25.99
N CYS A 3 -13.92 -1.09 -25.92
CA CYS A 3 -14.64 -1.00 -24.64
C CYS A 3 -14.54 -2.28 -23.78
N SER A 4 -14.52 -3.46 -24.42
CA SER A 4 -14.39 -4.74 -23.71
C SER A 4 -12.99 -5.00 -23.14
N ILE A 5 -11.94 -4.48 -23.80
CA ILE A 5 -10.56 -4.57 -23.30
C ILE A 5 -10.38 -3.65 -22.09
N LEU A 6 -10.90 -2.42 -22.17
CA LEU A 6 -10.87 -1.48 -21.04
C LEU A 6 -11.67 -2.02 -19.84
N SER A 7 -12.84 -2.60 -20.10
CA SER A 7 -13.68 -3.22 -19.07
C SER A 7 -12.98 -4.42 -18.40
N ARG A 8 -12.32 -5.30 -19.17
CA ARG A 8 -11.54 -6.41 -18.59
C ARG A 8 -10.37 -5.92 -17.75
N ALA A 9 -9.57 -4.98 -18.25
CA ALA A 9 -8.45 -4.44 -17.50
C ALA A 9 -8.89 -3.72 -16.21
N PHE A 10 -10.05 -3.06 -16.24
CA PHE A 10 -10.66 -2.45 -15.05
C PHE A 10 -11.25 -3.49 -14.09
N LEU A 11 -11.96 -4.50 -14.59
CA LEU A 11 -12.58 -5.55 -13.79
C LEU A 11 -11.54 -6.45 -13.13
N ASP A 12 -10.51 -6.89 -13.85
CA ASP A 12 -9.40 -7.66 -13.30
C ASP A 12 -8.72 -6.86 -12.19
N ARG A 13 -8.44 -5.58 -12.46
CA ARG A 13 -7.82 -4.68 -11.48
C ARG A 13 -8.72 -4.41 -10.26
N SER A 14 -10.04 -4.40 -10.45
CA SER A 14 -11.01 -4.24 -9.37
C SER A 14 -11.24 -5.54 -8.58
N TYR A 15 -11.09 -6.69 -9.23
CA TYR A 15 -11.35 -8.00 -8.64
C TYR A 15 -10.28 -8.37 -7.61
N TRP A 16 -9.00 -8.21 -7.96
CA TRP A 16 -7.91 -8.51 -7.02
C TRP A 16 -7.93 -7.56 -5.81
N LEU A 17 -8.24 -6.27 -6.01
CA LEU A 17 -8.37 -5.31 -4.91
C LEU A 17 -9.49 -5.71 -3.93
N LYS A 18 -10.62 -6.19 -4.45
CA LYS A 18 -11.72 -6.71 -3.60
C LYS A 18 -11.31 -7.97 -2.85
N MET A 19 -10.55 -8.88 -3.48
CA MET A 19 -10.04 -10.07 -2.81
C MET A 19 -9.08 -9.71 -1.68
N VAL A 20 -8.09 -8.85 -1.95
CA VAL A 20 -7.14 -8.39 -0.92
C VAL A 20 -7.87 -7.67 0.21
N TYR A 21 -8.83 -6.80 -0.12
CA TYR A 21 -9.63 -6.09 0.88
C TYR A 21 -10.40 -7.06 1.80
N LYS A 22 -10.93 -8.16 1.26
CA LYS A 22 -11.58 -9.20 2.07
C LYS A 22 -10.60 -9.82 3.07
N GLU A 23 -9.39 -10.16 2.64
CA GLU A 23 -8.37 -10.72 3.54
C GLU A 23 -7.85 -9.70 4.55
N MET A 24 -7.69 -8.44 4.16
CA MET A 24 -7.38 -7.36 5.11
C MET A 24 -8.44 -7.29 6.22
N ASN A 25 -9.72 -7.44 5.90
CA ASN A 25 -10.78 -7.50 6.90
C ASN A 25 -10.67 -8.71 7.83
N ASN A 26 -10.25 -9.87 7.33
CA ASN A 26 -10.01 -11.04 8.16
C ASN A 26 -8.86 -10.80 9.14
N ILE A 27 -7.75 -10.23 8.66
CA ILE A 27 -6.59 -9.86 9.49
C ILE A 27 -7.00 -8.88 10.60
N VAL A 28 -7.76 -7.84 10.27
CA VAL A 28 -8.25 -6.87 11.27
C VAL A 28 -9.17 -7.54 12.29
N LYS A 29 -10.02 -8.49 11.88
CA LYS A 29 -10.89 -9.23 12.81
C LYS A 29 -10.10 -10.10 13.79
N GLU A 30 -8.99 -10.69 13.35
CA GLU A 30 -8.16 -11.57 14.17
C GLU A 30 -7.20 -10.79 15.08
N CYS A 31 -6.54 -9.75 14.55
CA CYS A 31 -5.53 -9.00 15.26
C CYS A 31 -6.08 -7.77 16.02
N ASN A 32 -7.28 -7.30 15.68
CA ASN A 32 -7.90 -6.06 16.17
C ASN A 32 -7.04 -4.79 15.98
N GLU A 33 -6.16 -4.81 14.98
CA GLU A 33 -5.28 -3.70 14.62
C GLU A 33 -5.55 -3.20 13.20
N VAL A 34 -5.11 -1.97 12.88
CA VAL A 34 -5.29 -1.38 11.56
C VAL A 34 -4.46 -2.11 10.50
N CYS A 35 -5.09 -2.53 9.40
CA CYS A 35 -4.39 -3.10 8.25
C CYS A 35 -4.30 -2.05 7.13
N GLN A 36 -3.07 -1.79 6.65
CA GLN A 36 -2.79 -0.79 5.62
C GLN A 36 -2.24 -1.47 4.37
N MET A 37 -2.59 -0.94 3.21
CA MET A 37 -2.08 -1.39 1.93
C MET A 37 -1.59 -0.20 1.12
N GLY A 38 -0.39 -0.34 0.58
CA GLY A 38 0.25 0.69 -0.22
C GLY A 38 1.15 0.08 -1.27
N ILE A 39 1.51 0.90 -2.25
CA ILE A 39 2.47 0.57 -3.30
C ILE A 39 3.58 1.61 -3.28
N LEU A 40 4.77 1.21 -3.72
CA LEU A 40 5.87 2.15 -3.90
C LEU A 40 5.65 3.00 -5.15
N ASP A 41 5.80 4.31 -5.02
CA ASP A 41 5.76 5.31 -6.09
C ASP A 41 6.99 6.21 -5.94
N GLY A 42 8.07 5.87 -6.65
CA GLY A 42 9.39 6.45 -6.41
C GLY A 42 9.89 6.09 -5.01
N ALA A 43 10.30 7.10 -4.23
CA ALA A 43 10.77 6.95 -2.85
C ALA A 43 9.64 6.97 -1.79
N ASP A 44 8.38 7.14 -2.24
CA ASP A 44 7.21 7.26 -1.39
C ASP A 44 6.33 6.00 -1.46
N VAL A 45 5.57 5.76 -0.40
CA VAL A 45 4.47 4.81 -0.37
C VAL A 45 3.17 5.54 -0.62
N LEU A 46 2.49 5.17 -1.70
CA LEU A 46 1.12 5.56 -1.97
C LEU A 46 0.17 4.60 -1.25
N TYR A 47 -0.62 5.12 -0.32
CA TYR A 47 -1.64 4.33 0.36
C TYR A 47 -2.85 4.10 -0.54
N ILE A 48 -3.11 2.85 -0.89
CA ILE A 48 -4.20 2.47 -1.81
C ILE A 48 -5.40 1.87 -1.10
N ASN A 49 -5.22 1.30 0.10
CA ASN A 49 -6.32 0.76 0.87
C ASN A 49 -6.02 0.74 2.38
N LYS A 50 -7.08 0.71 3.19
CA LYS A 50 -7.00 0.69 4.65
C LYS A 50 -8.24 0.02 5.23
N VAL A 51 -8.06 -0.93 6.13
CA VAL A 51 -9.11 -1.47 6.98
C VAL A 51 -8.82 -1.07 8.41
N GLN A 52 -9.81 -0.44 9.05
CA GLN A 52 -9.67 0.11 10.39
C GLN A 52 -10.28 -0.86 11.41
N ALA A 53 -9.58 -1.09 12.51
CA ALA A 53 -10.12 -1.80 13.65
C ALA A 53 -11.16 -0.94 14.39
N ALA A 54 -12.01 -1.56 15.21
CA ALA A 54 -13.07 -0.89 15.96
C ALA A 54 -12.58 -0.04 17.16
N GLN A 55 -11.30 0.33 17.17
CA GLN A 55 -10.64 1.06 18.24
C GLN A 55 -10.83 2.59 18.10
N THR A 56 -10.90 3.28 19.24
CA THR A 56 -11.17 4.73 19.32
C THR A 56 -10.02 5.59 18.80
N VAL A 57 -8.78 5.08 18.85
CA VAL A 57 -7.59 5.79 18.34
C VAL A 57 -7.37 5.44 16.87
N GLN A 58 -7.36 6.47 16.02
CA GLN A 58 -7.25 6.29 14.58
C GLN A 58 -5.93 6.85 14.04
N LEU A 59 -5.18 6.03 13.31
CA LEU A 59 -4.04 6.51 12.54
C LEU A 59 -4.52 7.45 11.41
N VAL A 60 -3.95 8.64 11.30
CA VAL A 60 -4.28 9.67 10.29
C VAL A 60 -3.59 9.40 8.94
N SER A 61 -3.64 8.15 8.47
CA SER A 61 -3.27 7.81 7.09
C SER A 61 -4.52 7.81 6.23
N HIS A 62 -4.52 8.62 5.17
CA HIS A 62 -5.62 8.73 4.22
C HIS A 62 -5.28 7.96 2.94
N ILE A 63 -6.26 7.25 2.39
CA ILE A 63 -6.12 6.63 1.06
C ILE A 63 -5.85 7.75 0.05
N GLY A 64 -4.86 7.53 -0.83
CA GLY A 64 -4.41 8.51 -1.82
C GLY A 64 -3.30 9.44 -1.34
N THR A 65 -2.92 9.41 -0.06
CA THR A 65 -1.74 10.14 0.43
C THR A 65 -0.45 9.37 0.15
N ARG A 66 0.65 10.13 -0.01
CA ARG A 66 2.01 9.62 -0.11
C ARG A 66 2.76 9.93 1.17
N LEU A 67 3.54 8.97 1.65
CA LEU A 67 4.51 9.16 2.72
C LEU A 67 5.85 8.56 2.32
N PRO A 68 6.98 9.17 2.66
CA PRO A 68 8.29 8.59 2.38
C PRO A 68 8.40 7.16 2.92
N ALA A 69 8.91 6.24 2.10
CA ALA A 69 8.94 4.82 2.45
C ALA A 69 9.77 4.56 3.72
N ILE A 70 10.83 5.36 3.93
CA ILE A 70 11.68 5.30 5.12
C ILE A 70 10.95 5.65 6.44
N TYR A 71 9.90 6.46 6.37
CA TYR A 71 9.17 6.94 7.55
C TYR A 71 8.00 6.03 7.96
N SER A 72 7.67 5.03 7.13
CA SER A 72 6.60 4.07 7.44
C SER A 72 7.13 2.64 7.59
N ALA A 73 6.52 1.86 8.48
CA ALA A 73 6.82 0.43 8.59
C ALA A 73 6.51 -0.31 7.29
N LEU A 74 5.41 0.05 6.62
CA LEU A 74 5.02 -0.49 5.32
C LEU A 74 6.07 -0.22 4.25
N GLY A 75 6.56 1.01 4.14
CA GLY A 75 7.58 1.36 3.16
C GLY A 75 8.90 0.64 3.42
N LYS A 76 9.34 0.59 4.68
CA LYS A 76 10.51 -0.21 5.09
C LYS A 76 10.36 -1.70 4.76
N ALA A 77 9.15 -2.26 4.93
CA ALA A 77 8.88 -3.65 4.57
C ALA A 77 8.87 -3.89 3.06
N ILE A 78 8.57 -2.88 2.23
CA ILE A 78 8.65 -3.01 0.77
C ILE A 78 10.11 -2.91 0.30
N ILE A 79 10.86 -1.92 0.80
CA ILE A 79 12.25 -1.70 0.38
C ILE A 79 13.23 -2.72 0.98
N CYS A 80 12.82 -3.55 1.95
CA CYS A 80 13.71 -4.57 2.51
C CYS A 80 14.07 -5.67 1.50
N GLU A 81 13.29 -5.83 0.43
CA GLU A 81 13.58 -6.75 -0.67
C GLU A 81 14.52 -6.15 -1.72
N TYR A 82 14.91 -4.87 -1.57
CA TYR A 82 15.72 -4.16 -2.56
C TYR A 82 17.21 -4.34 -2.24
N SER A 83 18.01 -4.49 -3.30
CA SER A 83 19.47 -4.43 -3.18
C SER A 83 19.96 -3.03 -2.82
N ASP A 84 21.15 -2.93 -2.23
CA ASP A 84 21.80 -1.65 -1.92
C ASP A 84 21.87 -0.71 -3.13
N GLN A 85 22.07 -1.24 -4.33
CA GLN A 85 22.09 -0.44 -5.56
C GLN A 85 20.71 0.17 -5.85
N GLN A 86 19.64 -0.60 -5.70
CA GLN A 86 18.27 -0.10 -5.91
C GLN A 86 17.89 0.94 -4.84
N ILE A 87 18.33 0.74 -3.59
CA ILE A 87 18.12 1.73 -2.52
C ILE A 87 18.88 3.03 -2.82
N ARG A 88 20.13 2.95 -3.28
CA ARG A 88 20.90 4.15 -3.70
C ARG A 88 20.27 4.88 -4.89
N GLN A 89 19.63 4.14 -5.80
CA GLN A 89 18.90 4.75 -6.92
C GLN A 89 17.61 5.45 -6.45
N LEU A 90 16.93 4.91 -5.43
CA LEU A 90 15.77 5.54 -4.81
C LEU A 90 16.14 6.79 -4.01
N TYR A 91 17.30 6.79 -3.35
CA TYR A 91 17.77 7.85 -2.46
C TYR A 91 19.17 8.35 -2.88
N PRO A 92 19.29 9.03 -4.04
CA PRO A 92 20.59 9.46 -4.56
C PRO A 92 21.28 10.50 -3.67
N ASP A 93 20.49 11.36 -3.00
CA ASP A 93 20.96 12.41 -2.09
C ASP A 93 20.98 11.94 -0.61
N GLY A 94 20.73 10.65 -0.36
CA GLY A 94 20.56 10.07 0.97
C GLY A 94 19.12 10.09 1.48
N PHE A 95 18.91 9.64 2.73
CA PHE A 95 17.60 9.63 3.37
C PHE A 95 17.25 11.04 3.85
N VAL A 96 16.48 11.79 3.04
CA VAL A 96 15.94 13.11 3.38
C VAL A 96 14.46 12.98 3.73
#